data_AF-X0TPZ4-F1
#
_entry.id   AF-X0TPZ4-F1
#
_cell.length_a   1.000
_cell.length_b   1.000
_cell.length_c   1.000
_cell.angle_alpha   90.00
_cell.angle_beta   90.00
_cell.angle_gamma   90.00
#
_symmetry.space_group_name_H-M   'P 1'
#
loop_
_entity.id
_entity.type
_entity.pdbx_description
1 polymer ?
#
loop_
_entity_poly.entity_id
_entity_poly.type
_entity_poly.pdbx_seq_one_letter_code
_entity_poly.pdbx_strand_id
1 'polypeptide(L)'
;MSGRILRATLAENDPTMLNVTMTTNGKLLIKNAGNFDLWVGYDQYDVTLATGVNYFVIDAGVTFVFDASNGVGFLSQDQGLWFASQGGAGEVQIWVANER
;
A
#
# COMPACT_ATOMS: atom_id res chain seq x y z
N MET A 1 -20.12 8.87 0.93
CA MET A 1 -18.91 8.11 1.26
C MET A 1 -17.89 9.11 1.80
N SER A 2 -17.32 8.82 2.96
CA SER A 2 -16.18 9.55 3.50
C SER A 2 -14.92 8.74 3.21
N GLY A 3 -13.74 9.35 3.15
CA GLY A 3 -12.50 8.62 2.92
C GLY A 3 -11.30 9.53 2.96
N ARG A 4 -10.10 8.94 2.92
CA ARG A 4 -8.83 9.68 2.84
C ARG A 4 -7.99 9.20 1.67
N ILE A 5 -7.31 10.13 1.03
CA ILE A 5 -6.34 9.85 -0.02
C ILE A 5 -4.93 10.08 0.54
N LEU A 6 -4.05 9.12 0.32
CA LEU A 6 -2.62 9.23 0.60
C LEU A 6 -1.88 9.20 -0.73
N ARG A 7 -0.94 10.12 -0.91
CA ARG A 7 -0.03 10.14 -2.06
C ARG A 7 1.38 10.26 -1.53
N ALA A 8 2.27 9.40 -1.99
CA ALA A 8 3.66 9.43 -1.58
C ALA A 8 4.56 9.21 -2.78
N THR A 9 5.59 10.05 -2.88
CA THR A 9 6.77 9.76 -3.68
C THR A 9 7.68 8.87 -2.85
N LEU A 10 8.09 7.75 -3.41
CA LEU A 10 8.96 6.78 -2.77
C LEU A 10 10.35 6.93 -3.36
N ALA A 11 11.35 7.20 -2.52
CA ALA A 11 12.74 7.15 -2.98
C ALA A 11 13.13 5.70 -3.29
N GLU A 12 14.06 5.54 -4.22
CA GLU A 12 14.55 4.21 -4.60
C GLU A 12 15.15 3.50 -3.38
N ASN A 13 14.76 2.25 -3.15
CA ASN A 13 15.26 1.40 -2.07
C ASN A 13 15.07 1.98 -0.65
N ASP A 14 14.18 2.96 -0.48
CA ASP A 14 13.86 3.57 0.81
C ASP A 14 12.45 3.20 1.27
N PRO A 15 12.32 2.21 2.17
CA PRO A 15 11.03 1.81 2.71
C PRO A 15 10.28 2.96 3.38
N THR A 16 9.04 3.17 2.98
CA THR A 16 8.14 4.16 3.57
C THR A 16 6.89 3.49 4.11
N MET A 17 6.56 3.72 5.38
CA MET A 17 5.31 3.25 5.96
C MET A 17 4.16 4.19 5.60
N LEU A 18 3.07 3.65 5.05
CA LEU A 18 1.83 4.38 4.81
C LEU A 18 0.68 3.76 5.60
N ASN A 19 -0.05 4.61 6.33
CA ASN A 19 -1.18 4.17 7.14
C ASN A 19 -2.38 3.84 6.23
N VAL A 20 -2.62 2.55 6.01
CA VAL A 20 -3.76 2.02 5.24
C VAL A 20 -4.92 1.52 6.12
N THR A 21 -4.89 1.81 7.42
CA THR A 21 -5.89 1.35 8.39
C THR A 21 -7.31 1.74 8.00
N MET A 22 -8.22 0.77 8.16
CA MET A 22 -9.65 0.91 7.97
C MET A 22 -10.37 0.50 9.26
N THR A 23 -11.17 1.40 9.82
CA THR A 23 -11.94 1.17 11.07
C THR A 23 -13.40 0.86 10.81
N THR A 24 -13.83 0.89 9.55
CA THR A 24 -15.20 0.64 9.08
C THR A 24 -15.15 -0.16 7.78
N ASN A 25 -16.27 -0.76 7.41
CA ASN A 25 -16.45 -1.33 6.07
C ASN A 25 -16.12 -0.29 4.99
N GLY A 26 -15.69 -0.76 3.82
CA GLY A 26 -15.26 0.11 2.74
C GLY A 26 -14.47 -0.60 1.65
N LYS A 27 -13.69 0.20 0.92
CA LYS A 27 -12.74 -0.27 -0.09
C LYS A 27 -11.37 0.36 0.12
N LEU A 28 -10.33 -0.43 -0.10
CA LEU A 28 -8.95 0.04 -0.18
C LEU A 28 -8.50 -0.04 -1.64
N LEU A 29 -8.12 1.08 -2.22
CA LEU A 29 -7.54 1.13 -3.55
C LEU A 29 -6.07 1.52 -3.43
N ILE A 30 -5.18 0.76 -4.07
CA ILE A 30 -3.74 1.04 -4.10
C ILE A 30 -3.32 1.07 -5.56
N LYS A 31 -2.85 2.21 -6.03
CA LYS A 31 -2.31 2.40 -7.37
C LYS A 31 -0.81 2.63 -7.30
N ASN A 32 -0.05 1.83 -8.05
CA ASN A 32 1.29 2.21 -8.45
C ASN A 32 1.18 3.24 -9.58
N ALA A 33 1.43 4.50 -9.26
CA ALA A 33 1.40 5.61 -10.21
C ALA A 33 2.79 5.90 -10.82
N GLY A 34 3.82 5.21 -10.35
CA GLY A 34 5.18 5.30 -10.86
C GLY A 34 5.45 4.38 -12.05
N ASN A 35 6.70 4.43 -12.51
CA ASN A 35 7.20 3.65 -13.65
C ASN A 35 7.94 2.37 -13.24
N PHE A 36 8.12 2.15 -11.94
CA PHE A 36 8.83 1.01 -11.37
C PHE A 36 7.93 0.24 -10.44
N ASP A 37 8.20 -1.05 -10.29
CA ASP A 37 7.42 -1.92 -9.42
C ASP A 37 7.59 -1.50 -7.95
N LEU A 38 6.53 -1.72 -7.18
CA LEU A 38 6.51 -1.45 -5.75
C LEU A 38 6.49 -2.75 -4.97
N TRP A 39 7.41 -2.87 -4.01
CA TRP A 39 7.37 -3.91 -3.00
C TRP A 39 6.51 -3.45 -1.84
N VAL A 40 5.63 -4.32 -1.37
CA VAL A 40 4.68 -4.07 -0.27
C VAL A 40 4.82 -5.15 0.79
N GLY A 41 4.98 -4.76 2.04
CA GLY A 41 5.20 -5.68 3.15
C GLY A 41 4.61 -5.18 4.47
N TYR A 42 4.65 -6.04 5.48
CA TYR A 42 4.16 -5.72 6.82
C TYR A 42 5.24 -5.08 7.70
N ASP A 43 6.50 -5.42 7.45
CA ASP A 43 7.67 -4.84 8.11
C ASP A 43 8.53 -4.03 7.12
N GLN A 44 9.30 -3.09 7.65
CA GLN A 44 10.32 -2.36 6.90
C GLN A 44 11.32 -3.32 6.23
N TYR A 45 11.73 -4.37 6.95
CA TYR A 45 12.71 -5.34 6.45
C TYR A 45 12.18 -6.20 5.31
N ASP A 46 10.85 -6.37 5.20
CA ASP A 46 10.21 -7.13 4.13
C ASP A 46 10.42 -6.48 2.76
N VAL A 47 10.50 -5.14 2.72
CA VAL A 47 10.60 -4.36 1.46
C VAL A 47 11.96 -3.69 1.26
N THR A 48 12.90 -3.89 2.18
CA THR A 48 14.27 -3.39 2.05
C THR A 48 15.05 -4.26 1.07
N LEU A 49 15.68 -3.68 0.04
CA LEU A 49 16.40 -4.44 -1.01
C LEU A 49 17.41 -5.46 -0.46
N ALA A 50 18.11 -5.13 0.63
CA ALA A 50 19.12 -6.00 1.23
C ALA A 50 18.55 -7.23 1.98
N THR A 51 17.30 -7.15 2.43
CA THR A 51 16.69 -8.15 3.35
C THR A 51 15.31 -8.62 2.91
N GLY A 52 14.78 -8.10 1.80
CA GLY A 52 13.41 -8.32 1.37
C GLY A 52 13.20 -9.75 0.91
N VAL A 53 12.43 -10.51 1.69
CA VAL A 53 12.08 -11.91 1.40
C VAL A 53 10.57 -12.13 1.37
N ASN A 54 9.79 -11.34 2.12
CA ASN A 54 8.34 -11.53 2.30
C ASN A 54 7.55 -10.30 1.83
N TYR A 55 7.73 -9.90 0.58
CA TYR A 55 6.98 -8.79 -0.01
C TYR A 55 6.04 -9.27 -1.13
N PHE A 56 5.00 -8.49 -1.34
CA PHE A 56 4.15 -8.55 -2.53
C PHE A 56 4.57 -7.46 -3.53
N VAL A 57 4.38 -7.69 -4.82
CA VAL A 57 4.75 -6.74 -5.88
C VAL A 57 3.52 -6.11 -6.51
N ILE A 58 3.52 -4.79 -6.64
CA ILE A 58 2.56 -4.04 -7.46
C ILE A 58 3.29 -3.52 -8.69
N ASP A 59 3.01 -4.11 -9.84
CA ASP A 59 3.64 -3.72 -11.10
C ASP A 59 3.33 -2.26 -11.46
N ALA A 60 4.24 -1.63 -12.21
CA ALA A 60 4.08 -0.25 -12.69
C ALA A 60 2.71 -0.02 -13.36
N GLY A 61 2.01 1.04 -12.96
CA GLY A 61 0.71 1.44 -13.51
C GLY A 61 -0.50 0.62 -13.03
N VAL A 62 -0.31 -0.45 -12.25
CA VAL A 62 -1.40 -1.32 -11.77
C VAL A 62 -2.16 -0.68 -10.61
N THR A 63 -3.47 -0.95 -10.56
CA THR A 63 -4.34 -0.61 -9.43
C THR A 63 -4.93 -1.87 -8.83
N PHE A 64 -4.71 -2.09 -7.54
CA PHE A 64 -5.40 -3.11 -6.75
C PHE A 64 -6.57 -2.50 -5.99
N VAL A 65 -7.64 -3.30 -5.87
CA VAL A 65 -8.87 -2.93 -5.16
C VAL A 65 -9.22 -4.07 -4.21
N PHE A 66 -9.32 -3.75 -2.93
CA PHE A 66 -9.69 -4.68 -1.87
C PHE A 66 -11.01 -4.25 -1.26
N ASP A 67 -11.90 -5.23 -1.05
CA ASP A 67 -13.10 -5.07 -0.25
C ASP A 67 -12.77 -5.32 1.21
N ALA A 68 -13.09 -4.34 2.07
CA ALA A 68 -12.92 -4.44 3.51
C ALA A 68 -14.31 -4.44 4.17
N SER A 69 -14.71 -5.53 4.81
CA SER A 69 -16.01 -5.62 5.47
C SER A 69 -15.99 -6.63 6.63
N ASN A 70 -16.99 -6.56 7.52
CA ASN A 70 -17.10 -7.44 8.69
C ASN A 70 -17.19 -8.94 8.36
N GLY A 71 -17.39 -9.31 7.08
CA GLY A 71 -17.44 -10.70 6.62
C GLY A 71 -16.55 -11.04 5.42
N VAL A 72 -15.82 -10.07 4.86
CA VAL A 72 -14.94 -10.24 3.67
C VAL A 72 -13.74 -9.31 3.82
N GLY A 73 -12.53 -9.87 3.70
CA GLY A 73 -11.26 -9.12 3.75
C GLY A 73 -10.63 -9.04 5.16
N PHE A 74 -9.77 -8.03 5.36
CA PHE A 74 -9.04 -7.78 6.61
C PHE A 74 -9.78 -6.71 7.42
N LEU A 75 -10.57 -7.13 8.40
CA LEU A 75 -11.13 -6.19 9.37
C LEU A 75 -10.20 -6.10 10.57
N SER A 76 -9.64 -4.92 10.80
CA SER A 76 -8.70 -4.60 11.89
C SER A 76 -7.29 -5.19 11.73
N GLN A 77 -6.48 -4.49 10.96
CA GLN A 77 -5.14 -4.20 11.44
C GLN A 77 -5.00 -2.68 11.47
N ASP A 78 -4.80 -2.10 12.66
CA ASP A 78 -4.42 -0.69 12.85
C ASP A 78 -2.96 -0.46 12.42
N GLN A 79 -2.55 -1.12 11.33
CA GLN A 79 -1.18 -1.18 10.88
C GLN A 79 -1.06 -0.55 9.51
N GLY A 80 0.01 0.22 9.33
CA GLY A 80 0.44 0.66 8.02
C GLY A 80 1.05 -0.50 7.23
N LEU A 81 1.18 -0.32 5.93
CA LEU A 81 2.00 -1.16 5.08
C LEU A 81 3.27 -0.40 4.72
N TRP A 82 4.37 -1.14 4.58
CA TRP A 82 5.63 -0.60 4.08
C TRP A 82 5.69 -0.74 2.57
N PHE A 83 6.14 0.33 1.91
CA PHE A 83 6.28 0.41 0.46
C PHE A 83 7.71 0.80 0.11
N ALA A 84 8.30 0.13 -0.88
CA ALA A 84 9.59 0.54 -1.45
C ALA A 84 9.54 0.40 -2.98
N SER A 85 10.10 1.37 -3.69
CA SER A 85 10.27 1.28 -5.14
C SER A 85 11.65 0.72 -5.47
N GLN A 86 11.71 -0.23 -6.39
CA GLN A 86 12.96 -0.87 -6.82
C GLN A 86 13.32 -0.42 -8.23
N GLY A 87 14.56 0.02 -8.44
CA GLY A 87 15.06 0.43 -9.75
C GLY A 87 14.81 1.91 -10.10
N GLY A 88 14.17 2.68 -9.22
CA GLY A 88 14.12 4.14 -9.29
C GLY A 88 13.11 4.74 -8.31
N ALA A 89 12.92 6.06 -8.39
CA ALA A 89 11.88 6.74 -7.62
C ALA A 89 10.48 6.35 -8.12
N GLY A 90 9.59 6.04 -7.19
CA GLY A 90 8.22 5.60 -7.47
C GLY A 90 7.16 6.57 -6.95
N GLU A 91 5.91 6.31 -7.31
CA GLU A 91 4.76 7.02 -6.76
C GLU A 91 3.66 6.00 -6.41
N VAL A 92 3.11 6.12 -5.20
CA VAL A 92 1.94 5.34 -4.79
C VAL A 92 0.79 6.27 -4.43
N GLN A 93 -0.41 5.90 -4.89
CA GLN A 93 -1.66 6.58 -4.56
C GLN A 93 -2.60 5.59 -3.89
N ILE A 94 -3.05 5.92 -2.68
CA ILE A 94 -3.92 5.06 -1.89
C ILE A 94 -5.21 5.80 -1.58
N TRP A 95 -6.35 5.15 -1.78
CA TRP A 95 -7.64 5.64 -1.31
C TRP A 95 -8.24 4.65 -0.32
N VAL A 96 -8.41 5.12 0.91
CA VAL A 96 -9.20 4.44 1.93
C VAL A 96 -10.61 5.01 1.90
N ALA A 97 -11.54 4.28 1.29
CA ALA A 97 -12.93 4.67 1.12
C ALA A 97 -13.80 3.98 2.17
N ASN A 98 -14.51 4.75 2.99
CA ASN A 98 -15.37 4.24 4.06
C ASN A 98 -16.84 4.21 3.61
N GLU A 99 -17.53 3.13 4.00
CA GLU A 99 -18.98 3.04 3.99
C GLU A 99 -19.57 4.11 4.94
N ARG A 100 -20.76 4.59 4.61
CA ARG A 100 -21.42 5.68 5.34
C ARG A 100 -22.20 5.16 6.54
#